data_AF-A0A373IRE1-F1
#
_entry.id   AF-A0A373IRE1-F1
#
_cell.length_a   1.000
_cell.length_b   1.000
_cell.length_c   1.000
_cell.angle_alpha   90.00
_cell.angle_beta   90.00
_cell.angle_gamma   90.00
#
_symmetry.space_group_name_H-M   'P 1'
#
loop_
_entity.id
_entity.type
_entity.pdbx_description
1 polymer ?
#
loop_
_entity_poly.entity_id
_entity_poly.type
_entity_poly.pdbx_seq_one_letter_code
_entity_poly.pdbx_strand_id
1 'polypeptide(L)'
;MKKKSFLLSFFLAMLFVVLGSVNVKADETLEGYTYVNPMYEDLEGNFEFESDFELYSESDSEESDEEDGIDTYDSRSVQYTSDKQSLIKTFRQQLVNRAETIALYYHCNQKITQDFFDEFSAELFNGAVAHTGVGKEGDYIRWHYQGWRVNANYKTDRNGGYNLNITYNMYYLSDASQESQMDQAVSNVLKSLNLSNKTDYQKIKAIYDYICSNITYDYVNLNDDSYLLKHTAYAALINKTAVCQGYATLFYRLSLESGVDTRVITGDSGGPHAWNIVKLNGKYYNLDSTWDAGSSSYYYFLKSMNDFSNHTRYEEYQTSDFTSAYPMAEKSYSESGNQEPLEKEHNYGQPMYVWANDHKSITAARICQNDSSHIEQETAEAEQTVIKEPTCTEKGSVLWRAVFENPAFEAQEEVVEEPALGHSFKNGVCVRCNAKITGRWMKSGSKWWYRYEDGSYPENGLYKIGNTWYGFDASGWMKTGWAAFDKNWYYFAPSGAMKTGWLAENKIWYYLKSDGKMAKGWLRVDGAWYYMNGSGHMLKGFITVGNGKYYMNGSGRMVTGWNVINGYWYYFTSSGKMATGWQKIDNKWYYLSSDGKMAKNTWVGNWYVNGSGVWVKSR
;
A
#
# COMPACT_ATOMS: atom_id res chain seq x y z
N MET A 1 -50.57 -6.96 49.99
CA MET A 1 -50.28 -6.35 48.67
C MET A 1 -48.77 -6.24 48.50
N LYS A 2 -48.26 -6.52 47.30
CA LYS A 2 -46.96 -7.15 47.01
C LYS A 2 -45.72 -6.28 47.34
N LYS A 3 -44.82 -6.89 48.15
CA LYS A 3 -43.33 -6.93 48.17
C LYS A 3 -42.52 -5.63 47.92
N LYS A 4 -41.82 -5.08 48.95
CA LYS A 4 -40.43 -5.37 49.45
C LYS A 4 -39.34 -4.69 48.59
N SER A 5 -38.72 -3.60 49.04
CA SER A 5 -37.56 -3.50 49.97
C SER A 5 -36.26 -4.07 49.39
N PHE A 6 -35.23 -3.23 49.24
CA PHE A 6 -33.84 -3.66 49.32
C PHE A 6 -32.97 -2.60 50.02
N LEU A 7 -32.27 -3.06 51.05
CA LEU A 7 -31.33 -2.36 51.90
C LEU A 7 -30.01 -3.13 51.84
N LEU A 8 -28.91 -2.37 51.73
CA LEU A 8 -27.62 -2.56 52.42
C LEU A 8 -26.59 -3.62 51.95
N SER A 9 -25.42 -3.08 51.55
CA SER A 9 -24.04 -3.42 51.98
C SER A 9 -23.41 -4.79 51.65
N PHE A 10 -22.23 -4.79 51.00
CA PHE A 10 -20.94 -5.19 51.64
C PHE A 10 -19.68 -4.91 50.77
N PHE A 11 -18.67 -4.37 51.45
CA PHE A 11 -17.20 -4.20 51.28
C PHE A 11 -16.34 -4.81 50.12
N LEU A 12 -15.39 -3.95 49.65
CA LEU A 12 -13.92 -4.12 49.44
C LEU A 12 -13.36 -4.90 48.21
N ALA A 13 -12.56 -4.23 47.35
CA ALA A 13 -11.12 -4.47 47.15
C ALA A 13 -10.49 -3.68 45.95
N MET A 14 -9.27 -3.18 46.19
CA MET A 14 -8.25 -2.67 45.26
C MET A 14 -7.94 -3.58 44.05
N LEU A 15 -7.66 -3.03 42.86
CA LEU A 15 -6.33 -2.98 42.19
C LEU A 15 -6.39 -2.36 40.77
N PHE A 16 -5.32 -1.62 40.41
CA PHE A 16 -4.82 -1.12 39.11
C PHE A 16 -5.49 -1.64 37.81
N VAL A 17 -5.70 -0.86 36.75
CA VAL A 17 -4.72 -0.13 35.92
C VAL A 17 -5.39 1.03 35.18
N VAL A 18 -4.75 2.19 35.19
CA VAL A 18 -5.02 3.30 34.26
C VAL A 18 -4.64 2.82 32.86
N LEU A 19 -5.63 2.45 32.04
CA LEU A 19 -5.42 2.37 30.60
C LEU A 19 -5.28 3.81 30.10
N GLY A 20 -4.06 4.13 29.67
CA GLY A 20 -3.78 5.36 28.96
C GLY A 20 -4.70 5.49 27.76
N SER A 21 -5.23 6.69 27.57
CA SER A 21 -5.92 7.11 26.37
C SER A 21 -5.04 6.76 25.17
N VAL A 22 -5.41 5.71 24.44
CA VAL A 22 -4.88 5.50 23.10
C VAL A 22 -5.49 6.64 22.29
N ASN A 23 -4.70 7.66 21.97
CA ASN A 23 -5.08 8.62 20.94
C ASN A 23 -5.16 7.84 19.63
N VAL A 24 -6.34 7.30 19.33
CA VAL A 24 -6.71 6.91 17.97
C VAL A 24 -6.88 8.24 17.24
N LYS A 25 -5.93 8.58 16.37
CA LYS A 25 -6.16 9.67 15.41
C LYS A 25 -7.36 9.27 14.56
N ALA A 26 -8.26 10.23 14.32
CA ALA A 26 -9.37 10.05 13.39
C ALA A 26 -8.86 9.66 12.00
N ASP A 27 -9.66 8.90 11.27
CA ASP A 27 -9.44 8.61 9.86
C ASP A 27 -9.30 9.91 9.06
N GLU A 28 -8.23 10.02 8.27
CA GLU A 28 -8.10 11.10 7.29
C GLU A 28 -8.72 10.60 5.98
N THR A 29 -9.76 11.29 5.50
CA THR A 29 -10.48 10.93 4.26
C THR A 29 -9.85 11.63 3.05
N LEU A 30 -9.73 10.90 1.95
CA LEU A 30 -9.31 11.42 0.64
C LEU A 30 -10.53 11.68 -0.23
N GLU A 31 -10.41 12.64 -1.15
CA GLU A 31 -11.49 12.94 -2.09
C GLU A 31 -11.65 11.78 -3.06
N GLY A 32 -12.85 11.19 -3.10
CA GLY A 32 -13.17 10.14 -4.06
C GLY A 32 -13.47 10.71 -5.43
N TYR A 33 -13.30 9.90 -6.48
CA TYR A 33 -13.61 10.28 -7.85
C TYR A 33 -14.30 9.15 -8.61
N THR A 34 -14.87 9.50 -9.75
CA THR A 34 -15.54 8.56 -10.66
C THR A 34 -14.71 8.42 -11.93
N TYR A 35 -14.48 7.19 -12.36
CA TYR A 35 -13.98 6.86 -13.68
C TYR A 35 -15.13 6.30 -14.50
N VAL A 36 -15.37 6.90 -15.67
CA VAL A 36 -16.31 6.38 -16.68
C VAL A 36 -15.47 5.87 -17.83
N ASN A 37 -15.76 4.65 -18.30
CA ASN A 37 -15.14 4.13 -19.50
C ASN A 37 -15.57 5.03 -20.68
N PRO A 38 -14.62 5.62 -21.42
CA PRO A 38 -14.94 6.55 -22.52
C PRO A 38 -15.90 5.96 -23.57
N MET A 39 -15.94 4.64 -23.73
CA MET A 39 -16.87 3.99 -24.65
C MET A 39 -18.34 4.13 -24.25
N TYR A 40 -18.62 4.42 -22.98
CA TYR A 40 -19.97 4.53 -22.43
C TYR A 40 -20.28 5.94 -21.93
N GLU A 41 -19.37 6.92 -22.07
CA GLU A 41 -19.48 8.26 -21.46
C GLU A 41 -20.74 9.03 -21.91
N ASP A 42 -21.16 8.85 -23.16
CA ASP A 42 -22.28 9.60 -23.76
C ASP A 42 -23.67 8.95 -23.55
N LEU A 43 -23.77 7.84 -22.81
CA LEU A 43 -25.01 7.09 -22.67
C LEU A 43 -25.94 7.71 -21.60
N GLU A 44 -27.24 7.85 -21.95
CA GLU A 44 -28.27 8.38 -21.04
C GLU A 44 -28.42 7.49 -19.79
N GLY A 45 -28.46 8.11 -18.61
CA GLY A 45 -28.54 7.39 -17.32
C GLY A 45 -27.19 7.09 -16.66
N ASN A 46 -26.09 7.61 -17.21
CA ASN A 46 -24.78 7.61 -16.55
C ASN A 46 -24.84 8.32 -15.20
N PHE A 47 -24.86 7.50 -14.14
CA PHE A 47 -24.67 7.87 -12.75
C PHE A 47 -25.61 8.99 -12.26
N GLU A 48 -26.92 8.72 -12.13
CA GLU A 48 -27.79 9.60 -11.33
C GLU A 48 -27.20 9.72 -9.91
N PHE A 49 -26.74 10.94 -9.61
CA PHE A 49 -26.16 11.31 -8.32
C PHE A 49 -27.27 11.43 -7.29
N GLU A 50 -27.47 10.41 -6.45
CA GLU A 50 -27.88 10.71 -5.07
C GLU A 50 -26.64 11.16 -4.30
N SER A 51 -26.56 12.47 -4.10
CA SER A 51 -25.79 13.06 -3.02
C SER A 51 -26.35 12.55 -1.71
N ASP A 52 -25.67 11.58 -1.10
CA ASP A 52 -25.36 11.53 0.34
C ASP A 52 -24.72 10.17 0.64
N PHE A 53 -23.39 10.14 0.63
CA PHE A 53 -22.64 9.04 1.23
C PHE A 53 -22.71 9.23 2.74
N GLU A 54 -23.66 8.57 3.40
CA GLU A 54 -23.58 8.35 4.85
C GLU A 54 -22.33 7.51 5.12
N LEU A 55 -21.28 8.20 5.58
CA LEU A 55 -20.19 7.60 6.31
C LEU A 55 -20.79 6.81 7.48
N TYR A 56 -20.61 5.48 7.48
CA TYR A 56 -20.83 4.66 8.66
C TYR A 56 -19.96 5.18 9.81
N SER A 57 -20.51 6.10 10.60
CA SER A 57 -20.07 6.37 11.96
C SER A 57 -20.80 5.40 12.88
N GLU A 58 -20.06 4.60 13.62
CA GLU A 58 -20.61 3.88 14.78
C GLU A 58 -21.32 4.89 15.70
N SER A 59 -22.64 4.77 15.84
CA SER A 59 -23.35 5.34 16.98
C SER A 59 -24.53 4.48 17.40
N ASP A 60 -24.42 4.03 18.64
CA ASP A 60 -25.46 3.83 19.64
C ASP A 60 -26.57 2.79 19.40
N SER A 61 -26.48 1.78 20.26
CA SER A 61 -27.50 0.82 20.64
C SER A 61 -28.83 1.48 21.01
N GLU A 62 -29.92 1.06 20.37
CA GLU A 62 -31.22 0.90 21.03
C GLU A 62 -31.93 -0.36 20.50
N GLU A 63 -32.54 -1.09 21.44
CA GLU A 63 -33.30 -2.32 21.26
C GLU A 63 -34.58 -2.10 20.44
N SER A 64 -34.86 -2.97 19.46
CA SER A 64 -36.22 -3.44 19.22
C SER A 64 -36.22 -4.77 18.46
N ASP A 65 -36.88 -5.75 19.05
CA ASP A 65 -37.09 -7.12 18.59
C ASP A 65 -37.92 -7.20 17.28
N GLU A 66 -37.48 -8.06 16.34
CA GLU A 66 -38.25 -9.14 15.68
C GLU A 66 -37.66 -9.52 14.30
N GLU A 67 -36.95 -10.67 14.31
CA GLU A 67 -36.92 -11.79 13.34
C GLU A 67 -37.11 -11.50 11.82
N ASP A 68 -36.03 -11.48 11.04
CA ASP A 68 -35.72 -12.54 10.06
C ASP A 68 -34.33 -12.31 9.40
N GLY A 69 -33.53 -13.38 9.37
CA GLY A 69 -32.06 -13.34 9.29
C GLY A 69 -31.44 -12.89 7.96
N ILE A 70 -30.43 -12.02 8.07
CA ILE A 70 -29.31 -11.88 7.14
C ILE A 70 -28.03 -11.76 7.97
N ASP A 71 -27.04 -12.60 7.64
CA ASP A 71 -25.74 -12.76 8.29
C ASP A 71 -25.04 -11.42 8.57
N THR A 72 -24.77 -11.15 9.84
CA THR A 72 -23.90 -10.07 10.30
C THR A 72 -22.47 -10.35 9.87
N TYR A 73 -21.89 -9.48 9.04
CA TYR A 73 -20.48 -9.56 8.68
C TYR A 73 -19.59 -9.35 9.93
N ASP A 74 -18.94 -10.45 10.31
CA ASP A 74 -17.97 -10.61 11.38
C ASP A 74 -16.79 -9.63 11.29
N SER A 75 -16.41 -9.12 12.46
CA SER A 75 -15.19 -8.36 12.79
C SER A 75 -13.90 -9.12 12.42
N ARG A 76 -13.59 -9.22 11.14
CA ARG A 76 -12.27 -9.69 10.67
C ARG A 76 -11.23 -8.61 10.95
N SER A 77 -10.13 -9.00 11.58
CA SER A 77 -8.92 -8.18 11.61
C SER A 77 -8.50 -7.87 10.17
N VAL A 78 -8.75 -6.65 9.72
CA VAL A 78 -8.33 -6.17 8.40
C VAL A 78 -6.80 -6.34 8.29
N GLN A 79 -6.35 -7.14 7.32
CA GLN A 79 -4.93 -7.34 7.06
C GLN A 79 -4.45 -6.39 5.98
N TYR A 80 -3.61 -5.44 6.38
CA TYR A 80 -2.94 -4.54 5.44
C TYR A 80 -1.71 -5.23 4.86
N THR A 81 -1.50 -5.10 3.55
CA THR A 81 -0.30 -5.57 2.87
C THR A 81 0.51 -4.39 2.33
N SER A 82 1.83 -4.49 2.36
CA SER A 82 2.71 -3.59 1.61
C SER A 82 3.10 -4.14 0.24
N ASP A 83 2.65 -5.36 -0.10
CA ASP A 83 2.87 -5.98 -1.40
C ASP A 83 1.77 -5.55 -2.39
N LYS A 84 2.16 -4.63 -3.28
CA LYS A 84 1.32 -4.11 -4.35
C LYS A 84 0.84 -5.20 -5.31
N GLN A 85 1.68 -6.18 -5.65
CA GLN A 85 1.32 -7.22 -6.61
C GLN A 85 0.27 -8.17 -6.05
N SER A 86 0.36 -8.51 -4.76
CA SER A 86 -0.69 -9.25 -4.05
C SER A 86 -2.01 -8.48 -4.02
N LEU A 87 -1.96 -7.14 -3.86
CA LEU A 87 -3.16 -6.31 -3.87
C LEU A 87 -3.82 -6.27 -5.26
N ILE A 88 -3.03 -6.11 -6.32
CA ILE A 88 -3.50 -6.18 -7.72
C ILE A 88 -4.15 -7.54 -8.01
N LYS A 89 -3.53 -8.64 -7.58
CA LYS A 89 -4.10 -9.99 -7.75
C LYS A 89 -5.43 -10.14 -7.02
N THR A 90 -5.52 -9.59 -5.80
CA THR A 90 -6.75 -9.61 -5.00
C THR A 90 -7.85 -8.81 -5.69
N PHE A 91 -7.53 -7.61 -6.19
CA PHE A 91 -8.47 -6.78 -6.93
C PHE A 91 -8.97 -7.50 -8.18
N ARG A 92 -8.07 -8.07 -8.99
CA ARG A 92 -8.43 -8.87 -10.17
C ARG A 92 -9.39 -10.00 -9.83
N GLN A 93 -9.15 -10.75 -8.77
CA GLN A 93 -10.03 -11.85 -8.36
C GLN A 93 -11.44 -11.34 -8.02
N GLN A 94 -11.55 -10.19 -7.37
CA GLN A 94 -12.84 -9.58 -7.05
C GLN A 94 -13.57 -9.10 -8.32
N LEU A 95 -12.85 -8.54 -9.30
CA LEU A 95 -13.40 -8.16 -10.61
C LEU A 95 -13.90 -9.38 -11.41
N VAL A 96 -13.14 -10.48 -11.41
CA VAL A 96 -13.55 -11.77 -12.00
C VAL A 96 -14.86 -12.26 -11.38
N ASN A 97 -15.00 -12.10 -10.07
CA ASN A 97 -16.19 -12.51 -9.32
C ASN A 97 -17.37 -11.52 -9.43
N ARG A 98 -17.22 -10.42 -10.20
CA ARG A 98 -18.21 -9.34 -10.32
C ARG A 98 -18.64 -8.74 -8.98
N ALA A 99 -17.70 -8.58 -8.05
CA ALA A 99 -17.95 -7.89 -6.79
C ALA A 99 -18.29 -6.41 -7.04
N GLU A 100 -19.46 -5.96 -6.60
CA GLU A 100 -19.95 -4.59 -6.77
C GLU A 100 -19.17 -3.59 -5.90
N THR A 101 -18.85 -3.97 -4.66
CA THR A 101 -18.01 -3.18 -3.75
C THR A 101 -16.73 -3.95 -3.42
N ILE A 102 -15.57 -3.32 -3.65
CA ILE A 102 -14.25 -3.93 -3.46
C ILE A 102 -13.44 -3.06 -2.51
N ALA A 103 -13.13 -3.60 -1.34
CA ALA A 103 -12.24 -2.97 -0.36
C ALA A 103 -10.82 -3.54 -0.45
N LEU A 104 -9.82 -2.67 -0.54
CA LEU A 104 -8.40 -2.98 -0.62
C LEU A 104 -7.63 -2.29 0.51
N TYR A 105 -6.75 -3.03 1.17
CA TYR A 105 -6.06 -2.57 2.38
C TYR A 105 -4.54 -2.56 2.18
N TYR A 106 -3.97 -1.37 2.08
CA TYR A 106 -2.57 -1.16 1.74
C TYR A 106 -1.80 -0.48 2.88
N HIS A 107 -0.59 -0.96 3.16
CA HIS A 107 0.34 -0.35 4.10
C HIS A 107 1.56 0.22 3.37
N CYS A 108 1.92 1.47 3.64
CA CYS A 108 3.15 2.06 3.14
C CYS A 108 3.80 3.06 4.10
N ASN A 109 5.07 3.35 3.87
CA ASN A 109 5.80 4.38 4.63
C ASN A 109 5.84 5.74 3.91
N GLN A 110 5.30 5.81 2.70
CA GLN A 110 5.17 7.05 1.95
C GLN A 110 3.97 7.83 2.48
N LYS A 111 4.15 9.15 2.64
CA LYS A 111 3.05 10.02 3.04
C LYS A 111 1.93 9.96 2.00
N ILE A 112 0.72 9.70 2.47
CA ILE A 112 -0.48 9.73 1.63
C ILE A 112 -0.83 11.19 1.28
N THR A 113 -1.02 11.44 0.00
CA THR A 113 -1.55 12.68 -0.59
C THR A 113 -2.65 12.32 -1.58
N GLN A 114 -3.42 13.31 -2.04
CA GLN A 114 -4.43 13.09 -3.08
C GLN A 114 -3.77 12.54 -4.36
N ASP A 115 -2.71 13.20 -4.86
CA ASP A 115 -1.96 12.73 -6.03
C ASP A 115 -1.46 11.28 -5.90
N PHE A 116 -0.96 10.91 -4.72
CA PHE A 116 -0.53 9.54 -4.46
C PHE A 116 -1.70 8.55 -4.61
N PHE A 117 -2.87 8.90 -4.07
CA PHE A 117 -4.04 8.05 -4.14
C PHE A 117 -4.57 7.93 -5.56
N ASP A 118 -4.65 9.02 -6.32
CA ASP A 118 -5.13 9.01 -7.70
C ASP A 118 -4.21 8.16 -8.60
N GLU A 119 -2.89 8.34 -8.50
CA GLU A 119 -1.90 7.55 -9.23
C GLU A 119 -1.94 6.07 -8.82
N PHE A 120 -1.97 5.80 -7.51
CA PHE A 120 -1.96 4.44 -7.00
C PHE A 120 -3.25 3.69 -7.33
N SER A 121 -4.40 4.35 -7.23
CA SER A 121 -5.69 3.79 -7.62
C SER A 121 -5.73 3.41 -9.11
N ALA A 122 -5.23 4.29 -9.98
CA ALA A 122 -5.11 4.01 -11.40
C ALA A 122 -4.13 2.83 -11.68
N GLU A 123 -3.00 2.78 -10.99
CA GLU A 123 -2.03 1.67 -11.09
C GLU A 123 -2.65 0.33 -10.68
N LEU A 124 -3.38 0.30 -9.56
CA LEU A 124 -4.05 -0.91 -9.07
C LEU A 124 -5.08 -1.42 -10.09
N PHE A 125 -5.91 -0.52 -10.62
CA PHE A 125 -6.92 -0.88 -11.60
C PHE A 125 -6.29 -1.37 -12.92
N ASN A 126 -5.34 -0.62 -13.48
CA ASN A 126 -4.65 -0.98 -14.72
C ASN A 126 -3.90 -2.31 -14.58
N GLY A 127 -3.27 -2.55 -13.44
CA GLY A 127 -2.66 -3.84 -13.12
C GLY A 127 -3.70 -4.97 -13.05
N ALA A 128 -4.85 -4.73 -12.42
CA ALA A 128 -5.89 -5.74 -12.26
C ALA A 128 -6.51 -6.17 -13.60
N VAL A 129 -6.65 -5.26 -14.56
CA VAL A 129 -7.21 -5.56 -15.90
C VAL A 129 -6.14 -5.81 -16.98
N ALA A 130 -4.86 -5.92 -16.59
CA ALA A 130 -3.79 -6.29 -17.53
C ALA A 130 -3.98 -7.70 -18.09
N HIS A 131 -3.56 -7.92 -19.34
CA HIS A 131 -3.66 -9.21 -20.00
C HIS A 131 -2.79 -10.28 -19.33
N THR A 132 -3.37 -11.44 -19.01
CA THR A 132 -2.72 -12.53 -18.25
C THR A 132 -2.66 -13.86 -19.01
N GLY A 133 -3.21 -13.93 -20.22
CA GLY A 133 -3.43 -15.18 -20.94
C GLY A 133 -4.59 -16.03 -20.40
N VAL A 134 -5.32 -15.56 -19.37
CA VAL A 134 -6.50 -16.24 -18.82
C VAL A 134 -7.77 -15.61 -19.39
N GLY A 135 -8.66 -16.41 -19.95
CA GLY A 135 -9.84 -15.90 -20.66
C GLY A 135 -10.81 -15.07 -19.80
N LYS A 136 -10.87 -15.28 -18.48
CA LYS A 136 -11.73 -14.51 -17.55
C LYS A 136 -11.13 -13.17 -17.14
N GLU A 137 -9.86 -12.95 -17.47
CA GLU A 137 -9.06 -11.84 -17.00
C GLU A 137 -8.65 -10.94 -18.17
N GLY A 138 -7.89 -9.89 -17.88
CA GLY A 138 -7.35 -9.00 -18.89
C GLY A 138 -8.44 -8.28 -19.66
N ASP A 139 -8.37 -8.38 -20.99
CA ASP A 139 -9.28 -7.67 -21.89
C ASP A 139 -10.75 -8.05 -21.65
N TYR A 140 -11.03 -9.27 -21.18
CA TYR A 140 -12.41 -9.67 -20.85
C TYR A 140 -13.00 -8.79 -19.74
N ILE A 141 -12.23 -8.50 -18.69
CA ILE A 141 -12.65 -7.58 -17.62
C ILE A 141 -12.63 -6.14 -18.13
N ARG A 142 -11.56 -5.75 -18.84
CA ARG A 142 -11.35 -4.39 -19.37
C ARG A 142 -12.57 -3.86 -20.13
N TRP A 143 -13.29 -4.75 -20.81
CA TRP A 143 -14.43 -4.41 -21.65
C TRP A 143 -15.80 -4.74 -21.04
N HIS A 144 -15.88 -5.23 -19.79
CA HIS A 144 -17.16 -5.59 -19.16
C HIS A 144 -17.55 -4.70 -17.97
N TYR A 145 -17.14 -3.43 -17.98
CA TYR A 145 -17.62 -2.42 -17.04
C TYR A 145 -17.94 -1.08 -17.74
N GLN A 146 -18.93 -0.36 -17.18
CA GLN A 146 -19.26 1.02 -17.54
C GLN A 146 -18.29 2.02 -16.90
N GLY A 147 -17.94 1.76 -15.64
CA GLY A 147 -17.09 2.63 -14.86
C GLY A 147 -16.98 2.15 -13.42
N TRP A 148 -16.36 2.97 -12.59
CA TRP A 148 -16.24 2.74 -11.16
C TRP A 148 -16.09 4.05 -10.39
N ARG A 149 -16.50 4.02 -9.12
CA ARG A 149 -16.24 5.08 -8.15
C ARG A 149 -15.21 4.59 -7.15
N VAL A 150 -14.27 5.44 -6.77
CA VAL A 150 -13.27 5.11 -5.75
C VAL A 150 -13.28 6.16 -4.66
N ASN A 151 -13.16 5.72 -3.41
CA ASN A 151 -12.88 6.57 -2.26
C ASN A 151 -11.84 5.90 -1.37
N ALA A 152 -11.18 6.68 -0.52
CA ALA A 152 -10.22 6.13 0.42
C ALA A 152 -10.15 6.93 1.72
N ASN A 153 -9.74 6.23 2.78
CA ASN A 153 -9.32 6.84 4.04
C ASN A 153 -8.03 6.19 4.53
N TYR A 154 -7.29 6.88 5.39
CA TYR A 154 -6.08 6.32 5.97
C TYR A 154 -5.86 6.71 7.44
N LYS A 155 -5.11 5.84 8.13
CA LYS A 155 -4.58 6.09 9.48
C LYS A 155 -3.06 6.07 9.47
N THR A 156 -2.45 6.92 10.29
CA THR A 156 -1.02 6.77 10.63
C THR A 156 -0.87 5.67 11.69
N ASP A 157 0.02 4.72 11.46
CA ASP A 157 0.34 3.68 12.43
C ASP A 157 1.29 4.20 13.55
N ARG A 158 1.59 3.34 14.54
CA ARG A 158 2.44 3.71 15.69
C ARG A 158 3.92 3.90 15.33
N ASN A 159 4.35 3.43 14.16
CA ASN A 159 5.73 3.48 13.67
C ASN A 159 5.95 4.61 12.65
N GLY A 160 4.90 5.34 12.28
CA GLY A 160 4.94 6.44 11.31
C GLY A 160 4.61 6.03 9.87
N GLY A 161 4.17 4.79 9.64
CA GLY A 161 3.60 4.33 8.37
C GLY A 161 2.13 4.68 8.23
N TYR A 162 1.55 4.37 7.08
CA TYR A 162 0.20 4.73 6.67
C TYR A 162 -0.56 3.47 6.26
N ASN A 163 -1.75 3.29 6.85
CA ASN A 163 -2.70 2.23 6.54
C ASN A 163 -3.85 2.83 5.73
N LEU A 164 -3.84 2.60 4.43
CA LEU A 164 -4.80 3.09 3.45
C LEU A 164 -5.89 2.03 3.19
N ASN A 165 -7.15 2.42 3.30
CA ASN A 165 -8.32 1.64 2.92
C ASN A 165 -8.93 2.28 1.67
N ILE A 166 -8.96 1.53 0.56
CA ILE A 166 -9.50 1.98 -0.72
C ILE A 166 -10.76 1.18 -1.00
N THR A 167 -11.86 1.86 -1.32
CA THR A 167 -13.13 1.22 -1.67
C THR A 167 -13.51 1.60 -3.10
N TYR A 168 -13.62 0.60 -3.97
CA TYR A 168 -14.18 0.73 -5.31
C TYR A 168 -15.63 0.28 -5.33
N ASN A 169 -16.50 1.04 -6.00
CA ASN A 169 -17.83 0.61 -6.40
C ASN A 169 -17.84 0.46 -7.92
N MET A 170 -18.03 -0.77 -8.39
CA MET A 170 -17.91 -1.18 -9.77
C MET A 170 -19.27 -1.27 -10.45
N TYR A 171 -19.35 -0.83 -11.70
CA TYR A 171 -20.57 -0.86 -12.50
C TYR A 171 -20.32 -1.75 -13.72
N TYR A 172 -20.72 -3.02 -13.63
CA TYR A 172 -20.46 -4.02 -14.67
C TYR A 172 -21.55 -4.02 -15.74
N LEU A 173 -21.21 -4.53 -16.93
CA LEU A 173 -22.18 -4.79 -18.00
C LEU A 173 -22.88 -6.14 -17.84
N SER A 174 -22.32 -7.02 -17.01
CA SER A 174 -22.84 -8.34 -16.66
C SER A 174 -22.68 -8.63 -15.18
N ASP A 175 -23.60 -9.41 -14.61
CA ASP A 175 -23.58 -9.82 -13.20
C ASP A 175 -22.92 -11.19 -12.97
N ALA A 176 -22.70 -11.56 -11.70
CA ALA A 176 -22.06 -12.83 -11.33
C ALA A 176 -22.85 -14.08 -11.78
N SER A 177 -24.18 -14.00 -11.84
CA SER A 177 -25.03 -15.11 -12.29
C SER A 177 -24.88 -15.32 -13.79
N GLN A 178 -24.84 -14.24 -14.56
CA GLN A 178 -24.57 -14.25 -16.00
C GLN A 178 -23.18 -14.81 -16.29
N GLU A 179 -22.14 -14.43 -15.55
CA GLU A 179 -20.79 -14.99 -15.74
C GLU A 179 -20.70 -16.48 -15.39
N SER A 180 -21.43 -16.94 -14.36
CA SER A 180 -21.53 -18.37 -14.05
C SER A 180 -22.18 -19.17 -15.19
N GLN A 181 -23.21 -18.62 -15.83
CA GLN A 181 -23.81 -19.21 -17.04
C GLN A 181 -22.83 -19.22 -18.22
N MET A 182 -22.06 -18.15 -18.39
CA MET A 182 -21.01 -18.07 -19.40
C MET A 182 -19.96 -19.16 -19.24
N ASP A 183 -19.51 -19.43 -18.02
CA ASP A 183 -18.54 -20.49 -17.76
C ASP A 183 -19.02 -21.85 -18.23
N GLN A 184 -20.28 -22.18 -17.93
CA GLN A 184 -20.89 -23.43 -18.37
C GLN A 184 -21.04 -23.48 -19.90
N ALA A 185 -21.48 -22.37 -20.51
CA ALA A 185 -21.68 -22.28 -21.96
C ALA A 185 -20.35 -22.37 -22.73
N VAL A 186 -19.31 -21.67 -22.28
CA VAL A 186 -17.97 -21.72 -22.86
C VAL A 186 -17.41 -23.14 -22.80
N SER A 187 -17.46 -23.79 -21.63
CA SER A 187 -17.04 -25.20 -21.49
C SER A 187 -17.79 -26.11 -22.47
N ASN A 188 -19.09 -25.90 -22.66
CA ASN A 188 -19.90 -26.71 -23.57
C ASN A 188 -19.52 -26.49 -25.04
N VAL A 189 -19.22 -25.25 -25.45
CA VAL A 189 -18.74 -24.93 -26.80
C VAL A 189 -17.37 -25.56 -27.04
N LEU A 190 -16.42 -25.38 -26.13
CA LEU A 190 -15.07 -25.94 -26.32
C LEU A 190 -15.10 -27.47 -26.42
N LYS A 191 -15.96 -28.13 -25.65
CA LYS A 191 -16.20 -29.58 -25.74
C LYS A 191 -16.81 -29.97 -27.09
N SER A 192 -17.81 -29.23 -27.58
CA SER A 192 -18.48 -29.56 -28.86
C SER A 192 -17.57 -29.37 -30.07
N LEU A 193 -16.61 -28.44 -30.00
CA LEU A 193 -15.63 -28.19 -31.05
C LEU A 193 -14.47 -29.22 -31.08
N ASN A 194 -14.33 -30.06 -30.04
CA ASN A 194 -13.33 -31.12 -29.93
C ASN A 194 -11.89 -30.63 -30.24
N LEU A 195 -11.43 -29.64 -29.47
CA LEU A 195 -10.22 -28.86 -29.77
C LEU A 195 -8.90 -29.50 -29.31
N SER A 196 -8.93 -30.54 -28.48
CA SER A 196 -7.74 -31.06 -27.77
C SER A 196 -6.60 -31.54 -28.68
N ASN A 197 -6.93 -32.12 -29.84
CA ASN A 197 -5.95 -32.64 -30.80
C ASN A 197 -5.81 -31.75 -32.05
N LYS A 198 -6.30 -30.51 -32.00
CA LYS A 198 -6.26 -29.56 -33.11
C LYS A 198 -5.01 -28.69 -33.02
N THR A 199 -4.42 -28.36 -34.17
CA THR A 199 -3.40 -27.30 -34.25
C THR A 199 -4.01 -25.95 -33.88
N ASP A 200 -3.18 -24.96 -33.54
CA ASP A 200 -3.70 -23.63 -33.17
C ASP A 200 -4.51 -23.01 -34.31
N TYR A 201 -4.08 -23.14 -35.57
CA TYR A 201 -4.89 -22.73 -36.73
C TYR A 201 -6.28 -23.40 -36.73
N GLN A 202 -6.32 -24.73 -36.52
CA GLN A 202 -7.58 -25.48 -36.51
C GLN A 202 -8.48 -25.08 -35.33
N LYS A 203 -7.90 -24.72 -34.17
CA LYS A 203 -8.66 -24.18 -33.02
C LYS A 203 -9.24 -22.81 -33.34
N ILE A 204 -8.42 -21.88 -33.83
CA ILE A 204 -8.83 -20.53 -34.23
C ILE A 204 -9.95 -20.62 -35.25
N LYS A 205 -9.77 -21.42 -36.31
CA LYS A 205 -10.78 -21.61 -37.35
C LYS A 205 -12.09 -22.18 -36.79
N ALA A 206 -12.02 -23.22 -35.96
CA ALA A 206 -13.22 -23.83 -35.38
C ALA A 206 -14.00 -22.85 -34.48
N ILE A 207 -13.30 -22.04 -33.68
CA ILE A 207 -13.91 -21.01 -32.83
C ILE A 207 -14.52 -19.88 -33.67
N TYR A 208 -13.79 -19.41 -34.69
CA TYR A 208 -14.26 -18.39 -35.62
C TYR A 208 -15.51 -18.84 -36.38
N ASP A 209 -15.49 -20.07 -36.90
CA ASP A 209 -16.63 -20.70 -37.59
C ASP A 209 -17.86 -20.77 -36.69
N TYR A 210 -17.65 -21.18 -35.44
CA TYR A 210 -18.72 -21.25 -34.45
C TYR A 210 -19.35 -19.87 -34.24
N ILE A 211 -18.55 -18.84 -33.98
CA ILE A 211 -19.04 -17.48 -33.75
C ILE A 211 -19.78 -16.95 -34.97
N CYS A 212 -19.16 -17.00 -36.16
CA CYS A 212 -19.76 -16.48 -37.38
C CYS A 212 -21.05 -17.20 -37.77
N SER A 213 -21.20 -18.49 -37.43
CA SER A 213 -22.38 -19.27 -37.78
C SER A 213 -23.51 -19.21 -36.74
N ASN A 214 -23.22 -18.83 -35.49
CA ASN A 214 -24.18 -18.95 -34.38
C ASN A 214 -24.61 -17.62 -33.78
N ILE A 215 -24.01 -16.50 -34.18
CA ILE A 215 -24.27 -15.19 -33.56
C ILE A 215 -24.68 -14.20 -34.63
N THR A 216 -25.76 -13.46 -34.36
CA THR A 216 -26.29 -12.43 -35.25
C THR A 216 -26.00 -11.04 -34.68
N TYR A 217 -25.71 -10.07 -35.54
CA TYR A 217 -25.50 -8.70 -35.10
C TYR A 217 -26.80 -8.10 -34.53
N ASP A 218 -26.72 -7.47 -33.37
CA ASP A 218 -27.89 -6.90 -32.69
C ASP A 218 -28.31 -5.55 -33.28
N TYR A 219 -28.93 -5.58 -34.46
CA TYR A 219 -29.50 -4.38 -35.10
C TYR A 219 -30.74 -3.84 -34.36
N VAL A 220 -31.41 -4.67 -33.56
CA VAL A 220 -32.62 -4.28 -32.84
C VAL A 220 -32.29 -3.28 -31.75
N ASN A 221 -31.26 -3.58 -30.96
CA ASN A 221 -30.85 -2.76 -29.82
C ASN A 221 -29.63 -1.87 -30.13
N LEU A 222 -29.21 -1.79 -31.40
CA LEU A 222 -28.02 -1.03 -31.80
C LEU A 222 -28.06 0.42 -31.31
N ASN A 223 -29.22 1.07 -31.46
CA ASN A 223 -29.44 2.47 -31.06
C ASN A 223 -30.16 2.62 -29.71
N ASP A 224 -30.32 1.53 -28.94
CA ASP A 224 -30.90 1.58 -27.60
C ASP A 224 -29.79 1.66 -26.54
N ASP A 225 -29.45 2.88 -26.13
CA ASP A 225 -28.38 3.16 -25.17
C ASP A 225 -28.65 2.60 -23.77
N SER A 226 -29.89 2.23 -23.46
CA SER A 226 -30.25 1.60 -22.18
C SER A 226 -29.92 0.10 -22.13
N TYR A 227 -29.89 -0.58 -23.29
CA TYR A 227 -29.62 -2.01 -23.38
C TYR A 227 -28.14 -2.31 -23.55
N LEU A 228 -27.39 -2.28 -22.43
CA LEU A 228 -25.93 -2.40 -22.45
C LEU A 228 -25.41 -3.83 -22.56
N LEU A 229 -26.26 -4.81 -22.25
CA LEU A 229 -25.89 -6.23 -22.32
C LEU A 229 -25.43 -6.63 -23.73
N LYS A 230 -25.89 -5.93 -24.80
CA LYS A 230 -25.46 -6.13 -26.20
C LYS A 230 -23.95 -6.08 -26.43
N HIS A 231 -23.20 -5.43 -25.55
CA HIS A 231 -21.75 -5.30 -25.63
C HIS A 231 -20.97 -6.46 -24.97
N THR A 232 -21.65 -7.44 -24.37
CA THR A 232 -21.04 -8.51 -23.58
C THR A 232 -20.86 -9.81 -24.36
N ALA A 233 -19.89 -10.62 -23.93
CA ALA A 233 -19.76 -12.00 -24.41
C ALA A 233 -20.97 -12.86 -24.02
N TYR A 234 -21.65 -12.52 -22.91
CA TYR A 234 -22.91 -13.15 -22.49
C TYR A 234 -23.99 -12.99 -23.57
N ALA A 235 -24.24 -11.78 -24.05
CA ALA A 235 -25.22 -11.57 -25.11
C ALA A 235 -24.83 -12.35 -26.38
N ALA A 236 -23.56 -12.33 -26.75
CA ALA A 236 -23.07 -13.05 -27.92
C ALA A 236 -23.30 -14.57 -27.80
N LEU A 237 -22.90 -15.20 -26.69
CA LEU A 237 -22.93 -16.65 -26.55
C LEU A 237 -24.29 -17.20 -26.09
N ILE A 238 -24.98 -16.49 -25.19
CA ILE A 238 -26.24 -16.95 -24.59
C ILE A 238 -27.44 -16.42 -25.38
N ASN A 239 -27.52 -15.10 -25.60
CA ASN A 239 -28.64 -14.50 -26.32
C ASN A 239 -28.53 -14.68 -27.84
N LYS A 240 -27.34 -15.08 -28.34
CA LYS A 240 -27.02 -15.24 -29.77
C LYS A 240 -27.11 -13.94 -30.57
N THR A 241 -27.15 -12.79 -29.88
CA THR A 241 -27.13 -11.45 -30.47
C THR A 241 -26.18 -10.54 -29.71
N ALA A 242 -25.32 -9.80 -30.42
CA ALA A 242 -24.42 -8.84 -29.82
C ALA A 242 -23.97 -7.78 -30.83
N VAL A 243 -23.32 -6.72 -30.35
CA VAL A 243 -22.54 -5.80 -31.20
C VAL A 243 -21.05 -6.19 -31.19
N CYS A 244 -20.21 -5.49 -31.94
CA CYS A 244 -18.80 -5.84 -32.20
C CYS A 244 -18.00 -6.20 -30.93
N GLN A 245 -18.17 -5.47 -29.83
CA GLN A 245 -17.50 -5.79 -28.57
C GLN A 245 -17.86 -7.18 -28.02
N GLY A 246 -19.13 -7.59 -28.09
CA GLY A 246 -19.57 -8.90 -27.60
C GLY A 246 -18.97 -10.04 -28.40
N TYR A 247 -18.87 -9.87 -29.72
CA TYR A 247 -18.15 -10.81 -30.60
C TYR A 247 -16.67 -10.90 -30.22
N ALA A 248 -15.99 -9.75 -30.13
CA ALA A 248 -14.55 -9.72 -29.90
C ALA A 248 -14.16 -10.29 -28.51
N THR A 249 -14.95 -9.98 -27.48
CA THR A 249 -14.73 -10.50 -26.11
C THR A 249 -15.07 -11.99 -26.01
N LEU A 250 -16.04 -12.50 -26.76
CA LEU A 250 -16.31 -13.94 -26.83
C LEU A 250 -15.21 -14.70 -27.56
N PHE A 251 -14.71 -14.19 -28.69
CA PHE A 251 -13.59 -14.81 -29.41
C PHE A 251 -12.34 -14.86 -28.53
N TYR A 252 -12.04 -13.78 -27.81
CA TYR A 252 -10.98 -13.72 -26.79
C TYR A 252 -11.14 -14.83 -25.75
N ARG A 253 -12.35 -14.92 -25.16
CA ARG A 253 -12.68 -15.89 -24.10
C ARG A 253 -12.46 -17.32 -24.54
N LEU A 254 -13.01 -17.70 -25.70
CA LEU A 254 -12.91 -19.05 -26.25
C LEU A 254 -11.48 -19.41 -26.67
N SER A 255 -10.76 -18.46 -27.28
CA SER A 255 -9.40 -18.70 -27.77
C SER A 255 -8.43 -18.95 -26.62
N LEU A 256 -8.44 -18.09 -25.59
CA LEU A 256 -7.55 -18.25 -24.44
C LEU A 256 -7.85 -19.53 -23.65
N GLU A 257 -9.12 -19.88 -23.47
CA GLU A 257 -9.48 -21.16 -22.85
C GLU A 257 -9.11 -22.39 -23.68
N SER A 258 -8.91 -22.23 -24.99
CA SER A 258 -8.36 -23.26 -25.87
C SER A 258 -6.82 -23.30 -25.94
N GLY A 259 -6.16 -22.39 -25.20
CA GLY A 259 -4.70 -22.26 -25.16
C GLY A 259 -4.11 -21.45 -26.32
N VAL A 260 -4.91 -20.64 -27.01
CA VAL A 260 -4.45 -19.77 -28.10
C VAL A 260 -4.48 -18.32 -27.62
N ASP A 261 -3.31 -17.67 -27.62
CA ASP A 261 -3.18 -16.30 -27.15
C ASP A 261 -3.89 -15.30 -28.08
N THR A 262 -4.70 -14.42 -27.48
CA THR A 262 -5.58 -13.49 -28.19
C THR A 262 -5.71 -12.19 -27.40
N ARG A 263 -5.82 -11.05 -28.10
CA ARG A 263 -6.16 -9.74 -27.53
C ARG A 263 -7.44 -9.18 -28.16
N VAL A 264 -8.16 -8.34 -27.43
CA VAL A 264 -9.23 -7.48 -27.97
C VAL A 264 -8.60 -6.15 -28.36
N ILE A 265 -8.92 -5.68 -29.57
CA ILE A 265 -8.44 -4.42 -30.13
C ILE A 265 -9.64 -3.52 -30.41
N THR A 266 -9.51 -2.23 -30.09
CA THR A 266 -10.51 -1.22 -30.45
C THR A 266 -9.93 -0.16 -31.36
N GLY A 267 -10.82 0.48 -32.12
CA GLY A 267 -10.45 1.41 -33.16
C GLY A 267 -11.64 1.87 -33.97
N ASP A 268 -11.38 2.24 -35.22
CA ASP A 268 -12.40 2.66 -36.19
C ASP A 268 -12.43 1.71 -37.40
N SER A 269 -13.63 1.34 -37.83
CA SER A 269 -13.87 0.66 -39.12
C SER A 269 -15.15 1.19 -39.78
N GLY A 270 -15.21 2.51 -39.97
CA GLY A 270 -16.44 3.21 -40.37
C GLY A 270 -17.27 3.68 -39.18
N GLY A 271 -16.62 3.85 -38.03
CA GLY A 271 -17.21 4.10 -36.71
C GLY A 271 -16.48 3.29 -35.61
N PRO A 272 -16.72 3.59 -34.32
CA PRO A 272 -16.14 2.86 -33.20
C PRO A 272 -16.38 1.36 -33.31
N HIS A 273 -15.30 0.58 -33.27
CA HIS A 273 -15.34 -0.85 -33.57
C HIS A 273 -14.36 -1.64 -32.73
N ALA A 274 -14.66 -2.92 -32.51
CA ALA A 274 -13.85 -3.86 -31.74
C ALA A 274 -13.65 -5.17 -32.51
N TRP A 275 -12.42 -5.67 -32.54
CA TRP A 275 -12.02 -6.91 -33.20
C TRP A 275 -10.90 -7.59 -32.40
N ASN A 276 -10.26 -8.62 -32.96
CA ASN A 276 -9.19 -9.34 -32.26
C ASN A 276 -7.88 -9.41 -33.05
N ILE A 277 -6.79 -9.60 -32.31
CA ILE A 277 -5.58 -10.21 -32.83
C ILE A 277 -5.35 -11.55 -32.15
N VAL A 278 -4.85 -12.53 -32.89
CA VAL A 278 -4.58 -13.89 -32.39
C VAL A 278 -3.20 -14.36 -32.78
N LYS A 279 -2.55 -15.09 -31.87
CA LYS A 279 -1.21 -15.65 -32.09
C LYS A 279 -1.29 -16.95 -32.89
N LEU A 280 -0.48 -17.04 -33.93
CA LEU A 280 -0.26 -18.25 -34.71
C LEU A 280 1.19 -18.26 -35.20
N ASN A 281 1.92 -19.36 -35.00
CA ASN A 281 3.32 -19.52 -35.41
C ASN A 281 4.23 -18.35 -34.96
N GLY A 282 4.07 -17.92 -33.70
CA GLY A 282 4.88 -16.85 -33.11
C GLY A 282 4.54 -15.41 -33.54
N LYS A 283 3.57 -15.21 -34.44
CA LYS A 283 3.13 -13.89 -34.90
C LYS A 283 1.64 -13.67 -34.66
N TYR A 284 1.21 -12.42 -34.61
CA TYR A 284 -0.19 -12.05 -34.46
C TYR A 284 -0.84 -11.71 -35.79
N TYR A 285 -2.10 -12.08 -35.94
CA TYR A 285 -2.94 -11.82 -37.11
C TYR A 285 -4.23 -11.15 -36.68
N ASN A 286 -4.73 -10.20 -37.47
CA ASN A 286 -6.04 -9.60 -37.25
C ASN A 286 -7.16 -10.57 -37.65
N LEU A 287 -8.28 -10.52 -36.94
CA LEU A 287 -9.51 -11.18 -37.31
C LEU A 287 -10.73 -10.41 -36.83
N ASP A 288 -11.83 -10.52 -37.59
CA ASP A 288 -13.07 -9.81 -37.30
C ASP A 288 -14.30 -10.69 -37.54
N SER A 289 -14.70 -11.39 -36.48
CA SER A 289 -15.85 -12.27 -36.54
C SER A 289 -17.19 -11.53 -36.69
N THR A 290 -17.23 -10.22 -36.46
CA THR A 290 -18.43 -9.41 -36.60
C THR A 290 -18.71 -9.12 -38.07
N TRP A 291 -17.70 -8.67 -38.81
CA TRP A 291 -17.84 -8.40 -40.24
C TRP A 291 -18.00 -9.67 -41.07
N ASP A 292 -17.44 -10.79 -40.62
CA ASP A 292 -17.61 -12.10 -41.27
C ASP A 292 -18.85 -12.88 -40.79
N ALA A 293 -19.63 -12.35 -39.84
CA ALA A 293 -20.80 -13.03 -39.28
C ALA A 293 -21.83 -13.38 -40.37
N GLY A 294 -22.32 -14.62 -40.36
CA GLY A 294 -23.26 -15.15 -41.33
C GLY A 294 -22.67 -15.47 -42.72
N SER A 295 -21.37 -15.26 -42.95
CA SER A 295 -20.72 -15.57 -44.22
C SER A 295 -20.21 -17.01 -44.31
N SER A 296 -20.19 -17.57 -45.53
CA SER A 296 -19.56 -18.86 -45.84
C SER A 296 -18.11 -18.74 -46.32
N SER A 297 -17.63 -17.51 -46.56
CA SER A 297 -16.25 -17.18 -46.92
C SER A 297 -15.79 -15.95 -46.16
N TYR A 298 -14.57 -15.98 -45.61
CA TYR A 298 -14.10 -14.94 -44.70
C TYR A 298 -13.16 -13.95 -45.36
N TYR A 299 -13.49 -12.67 -45.24
CA TYR A 299 -12.67 -11.59 -45.71
C TYR A 299 -11.71 -11.09 -44.63
N TYR A 300 -12.05 -11.25 -43.35
CA TYR A 300 -11.30 -10.68 -42.24
C TYR A 300 -10.50 -11.71 -41.44
N PHE A 301 -10.60 -12.99 -41.75
CA PHE A 301 -9.91 -14.06 -41.03
C PHE A 301 -8.39 -14.10 -41.29
N LEU A 302 -7.60 -14.02 -40.21
CA LEU A 302 -6.13 -14.14 -40.15
C LEU A 302 -5.36 -13.23 -41.12
N LYS A 303 -5.61 -11.93 -41.02
CA LYS A 303 -5.01 -10.91 -41.88
C LYS A 303 -3.76 -10.26 -41.29
N SER A 304 -2.82 -9.94 -42.19
CA SER A 304 -1.74 -8.99 -41.86
C SER A 304 -2.30 -7.58 -41.66
N MET A 305 -1.48 -6.65 -41.18
CA MET A 305 -1.88 -5.23 -41.16
C MET A 305 -2.14 -4.67 -42.56
N ASN A 306 -1.37 -5.12 -43.57
CA ASN A 306 -1.51 -4.63 -44.94
C ASN A 306 -2.83 -5.05 -45.60
N ASP A 307 -3.33 -6.24 -45.24
CA ASP A 307 -4.56 -6.81 -45.79
C ASP A 307 -5.78 -6.53 -44.90
N PHE A 308 -5.67 -5.61 -43.94
CA PHE A 308 -6.69 -5.23 -42.97
C PHE A 308 -6.89 -3.70 -42.92
N SER A 309 -6.80 -3.06 -44.09
CA SER A 309 -6.61 -1.62 -44.24
C SER A 309 -7.84 -0.75 -43.93
N ASN A 310 -9.04 -1.34 -43.81
CA ASN A 310 -10.25 -0.62 -43.43
C ASN A 310 -10.43 -0.50 -41.91
N HIS A 311 -9.50 -1.03 -41.12
CA HIS A 311 -9.49 -0.92 -39.67
C HIS A 311 -8.31 -0.07 -39.21
N THR A 312 -8.58 0.93 -38.38
CA THR A 312 -7.56 1.78 -37.77
C THR A 312 -7.60 1.60 -36.27
N ARG A 313 -6.49 1.16 -35.67
CA ARG A 313 -6.38 0.97 -34.21
C ARG A 313 -6.40 2.31 -33.47
N TYR A 314 -6.93 2.36 -32.26
CA TYR A 314 -6.67 3.50 -31.37
C TYR A 314 -5.20 3.56 -30.93
N GLU A 315 -4.77 4.74 -30.48
CA GLU A 315 -3.37 5.07 -30.18
C GLU A 315 -2.72 4.08 -29.18
N GLU A 316 -3.49 3.60 -28.21
CA GLU A 316 -3.00 2.66 -27.18
C GLU A 316 -2.44 1.34 -27.78
N TYR A 317 -2.95 0.90 -28.94
CA TYR A 317 -2.50 -0.32 -29.65
C TYR A 317 -1.46 -0.05 -30.74
N GLN A 318 -0.98 1.19 -30.84
CA GLN A 318 0.06 1.62 -31.78
C GLN A 318 1.38 1.95 -31.09
N THR A 319 1.43 1.86 -29.76
CA THR A 319 2.64 2.13 -28.97
C THR A 319 3.76 1.13 -29.28
N SER A 320 5.00 1.55 -29.07
CA SER A 320 6.18 0.68 -29.25
C SER A 320 6.14 -0.52 -28.28
N ASP A 321 5.69 -0.32 -27.04
CA ASP A 321 5.50 -1.39 -26.06
C ASP A 321 4.48 -2.42 -26.54
N PHE A 322 3.32 -1.95 -27.02
CA PHE A 322 2.28 -2.85 -27.53
C PHE A 322 2.75 -3.63 -28.77
N THR A 323 3.33 -2.93 -29.75
CA THR A 323 3.77 -3.57 -31.01
C THR A 323 4.95 -4.52 -30.81
N SER A 324 5.79 -4.30 -29.80
CA SER A 324 6.87 -5.22 -29.41
C SER A 324 6.34 -6.45 -28.68
N ALA A 325 5.33 -6.30 -27.81
CA ALA A 325 4.69 -7.41 -27.12
C ALA A 325 3.83 -8.29 -28.05
N TYR A 326 3.24 -7.69 -29.09
CA TYR A 326 2.32 -8.35 -30.02
C TYR A 326 2.80 -8.18 -31.49
N PRO A 327 3.91 -8.83 -31.87
CA PRO A 327 4.50 -8.66 -33.20
C PRO A 327 3.56 -9.22 -34.28
N MET A 328 3.05 -8.34 -35.12
CA MET A 328 2.14 -8.69 -36.22
C MET A 328 2.86 -9.40 -37.36
N ALA A 329 2.16 -10.32 -38.05
CA ALA A 329 2.65 -10.94 -39.27
C ALA A 329 2.66 -9.95 -40.45
N GLU A 330 3.70 -10.04 -41.29
CA GLU A 330 3.84 -9.19 -42.48
C GLU A 330 2.87 -9.55 -43.61
N LYS A 331 2.45 -10.82 -43.68
CA LYS A 331 1.55 -11.37 -44.71
C LYS A 331 0.40 -12.12 -44.07
N SER A 332 -0.77 -12.05 -44.69
CA SER A 332 -1.94 -12.81 -44.26
C SER A 332 -1.68 -14.31 -44.31
N TYR A 333 -2.35 -15.06 -43.43
CA TYR A 333 -2.23 -16.51 -43.40
C TYR A 333 -3.05 -17.14 -44.54
N SER A 334 -2.48 -18.14 -45.22
CA SER A 334 -3.21 -18.98 -46.18
C SER A 334 -2.85 -20.44 -46.00
N GLU A 335 -3.86 -21.32 -45.98
CA GLU A 335 -3.68 -22.76 -45.76
C GLU A 335 -2.88 -23.43 -46.90
N SER A 336 -2.91 -22.85 -48.11
CA SER A 336 -2.23 -23.36 -49.31
C SER A 336 -0.86 -22.72 -49.60
N GLY A 337 -0.43 -21.72 -48.82
CA GLY A 337 0.61 -20.78 -49.25
C GLY A 337 1.77 -20.52 -48.30
N ASN A 338 1.96 -21.31 -47.24
CA ASN A 338 3.18 -21.32 -46.41
C ASN A 338 3.31 -22.66 -45.66
N GLN A 339 3.52 -23.74 -46.40
CA GLN A 339 4.44 -24.76 -45.89
C GLN A 339 5.83 -24.26 -46.26
N GLU A 340 6.59 -23.78 -45.25
CA GLU A 340 8.03 -23.94 -45.36
C GLU A 340 8.34 -25.43 -45.62
N PRO A 341 9.40 -25.74 -46.37
CA PRO A 341 9.57 -27.05 -46.99
C PRO A 341 9.40 -28.17 -45.97
N LEU A 342 8.60 -29.19 -46.31
CA LEU A 342 8.68 -30.49 -45.66
C LEU A 342 10.12 -31.00 -45.80
N GLU A 343 10.91 -30.85 -44.74
CA GLU A 343 12.19 -31.52 -44.60
C GLU A 343 11.98 -33.03 -44.80
N LYS A 344 12.98 -33.69 -45.39
CA LYS A 344 13.06 -35.16 -45.42
C LYS A 344 12.69 -35.69 -44.04
N GLU A 345 11.92 -36.77 -43.95
CA GLU A 345 11.70 -37.43 -42.64
C GLU A 345 13.06 -37.84 -42.04
N HIS A 346 13.54 -37.02 -41.13
CA HIS A 346 14.73 -37.25 -40.34
C HIS A 346 14.31 -38.06 -39.11
N ASN A 347 14.91 -39.24 -38.93
CA ASN A 347 14.69 -40.07 -37.76
C ASN A 347 15.67 -39.65 -36.65
N TYR A 348 15.23 -38.79 -35.74
CA TYR A 348 16.08 -38.25 -34.69
C TYR A 348 16.17 -39.16 -33.46
N GLY A 349 17.37 -39.22 -32.88
CA GLY A 349 17.56 -39.82 -31.56
C GLY A 349 16.96 -38.98 -30.42
N GLN A 350 17.05 -39.50 -29.20
CA GLN A 350 16.64 -38.77 -28.00
C GLN A 350 17.47 -37.47 -27.86
N PRO A 351 16.83 -36.32 -27.56
CA PRO A 351 17.53 -35.07 -27.33
C PRO A 351 18.49 -35.13 -26.14
N MET A 352 19.60 -34.41 -26.24
CA MET A 352 20.51 -34.13 -25.14
C MET A 352 20.38 -32.67 -24.73
N TYR A 353 20.44 -32.41 -23.43
CA TYR A 353 20.31 -31.08 -22.85
C TYR A 353 21.56 -30.73 -22.06
N VAL A 354 22.11 -29.53 -22.30
CA VAL A 354 23.30 -29.03 -21.61
C VAL A 354 23.03 -27.61 -21.14
N TRP A 355 22.94 -27.43 -19.82
CA TRP A 355 22.84 -26.12 -19.21
C TRP A 355 24.17 -25.37 -19.30
N ALA A 356 24.11 -24.07 -19.56
CA ALA A 356 25.26 -23.20 -19.40
C ALA A 356 25.67 -23.12 -17.93
N ASN A 357 26.95 -22.86 -17.67
CA ASN A 357 27.49 -22.78 -16.29
C ASN A 357 26.84 -21.68 -15.44
N ASP A 358 26.21 -20.68 -16.05
CA ASP A 358 25.49 -19.60 -15.38
C ASP A 358 23.98 -19.88 -15.23
N HIS A 359 23.51 -21.03 -15.70
CA HIS A 359 22.11 -21.49 -15.69
C HIS A 359 21.12 -20.61 -16.47
N LYS A 360 21.59 -19.59 -17.17
CA LYS A 360 20.71 -18.64 -17.89
C LYS A 360 20.25 -19.16 -19.23
N SER A 361 20.92 -20.16 -19.77
CA SER A 361 20.56 -20.78 -21.03
C SER A 361 20.81 -22.27 -20.99
N ILE A 362 20.10 -22.98 -21.86
CA ILE A 362 20.27 -24.41 -22.07
C ILE A 362 20.30 -24.68 -23.57
N THR A 363 21.24 -25.52 -23.98
CA THR A 363 21.31 -26.01 -25.36
C THR A 363 20.72 -27.41 -25.42
N ALA A 364 19.66 -27.58 -26.21
CA ALA A 364 19.14 -28.88 -26.61
C ALA A 364 19.68 -29.25 -27.99
N ALA A 365 20.08 -30.51 -28.18
CA ALA A 365 20.50 -31.02 -29.47
C ALA A 365 20.05 -32.46 -29.69
N ARG A 366 19.62 -32.79 -30.91
CA ARG A 366 19.36 -34.16 -31.36
C ARG A 366 19.96 -34.37 -32.76
N ILE A 367 20.52 -35.55 -32.99
CA ILE A 367 21.19 -35.91 -34.25
C ILE A 367 20.30 -36.90 -35.01
N CYS A 368 20.16 -36.72 -36.32
CA CYS A 368 19.47 -37.69 -37.16
C CYS A 368 20.27 -38.99 -37.24
N GLN A 369 19.62 -40.11 -36.94
CA GLN A 369 20.24 -41.44 -36.93
C GLN A 369 20.64 -41.91 -38.34
N ASN A 370 19.97 -41.40 -39.38
CA ASN A 370 20.20 -41.78 -40.78
C ASN A 370 21.06 -40.75 -41.54
N ASP A 371 21.34 -39.59 -40.93
CA ASP A 371 22.21 -38.56 -41.47
C ASP A 371 22.90 -37.82 -40.31
N SER A 372 24.10 -38.26 -39.95
CA SER A 372 24.87 -37.70 -38.84
C SER A 372 25.34 -36.25 -39.08
N SER A 373 25.18 -35.72 -40.29
CA SER A 373 25.45 -34.30 -40.59
C SER A 373 24.26 -33.40 -40.29
N HIS A 374 23.09 -33.98 -40.05
CA HIS A 374 21.87 -33.26 -39.75
C HIS A 374 21.60 -33.25 -38.24
N ILE A 375 21.83 -32.10 -37.63
CA ILE A 375 21.70 -31.84 -36.21
C ILE A 375 20.65 -30.75 -36.03
N GLU A 376 19.58 -31.07 -35.32
CA GLU A 376 18.71 -30.05 -34.78
C GLU A 376 19.28 -29.61 -33.44
N GLN A 377 19.53 -28.31 -33.30
CA GLN A 377 20.04 -27.71 -32.09
C GLN A 377 19.30 -26.40 -31.85
N GLU A 378 18.93 -26.18 -30.60
CA GLU A 378 18.35 -24.92 -30.14
C GLU A 378 19.00 -24.54 -28.81
N THR A 379 19.22 -23.25 -28.61
CA THR A 379 19.55 -22.71 -27.30
C THR A 379 18.41 -21.83 -26.85
N ALA A 380 17.79 -22.23 -25.74
CA ALA A 380 16.72 -21.46 -25.11
C ALA A 380 17.31 -20.68 -23.94
N GLU A 381 16.92 -19.41 -23.82
CA GLU A 381 17.11 -18.64 -22.60
C GLU A 381 16.14 -19.18 -21.53
N ALA A 382 16.62 -19.25 -20.29
CA ALA A 382 15.85 -19.72 -19.17
C ALA A 382 15.29 -18.54 -18.37
N GLU A 383 14.00 -18.61 -18.07
CA GLU A 383 13.36 -17.66 -17.18
C GLU A 383 13.54 -18.10 -15.73
N GLN A 384 13.86 -17.14 -14.86
CA GLN A 384 14.08 -17.37 -13.44
C GLN A 384 12.79 -17.11 -12.66
N THR A 385 12.40 -18.06 -11.81
CA THR A 385 11.38 -17.87 -10.78
C THR A 385 12.02 -18.07 -9.41
N VAL A 386 11.92 -17.07 -8.53
CA VAL A 386 12.38 -17.22 -7.14
C VAL A 386 11.45 -18.16 -6.39
N ILE A 387 11.98 -19.30 -5.93
CA ILE A 387 11.24 -20.25 -5.07
C ILE A 387 11.35 -19.81 -3.62
N LYS A 388 12.56 -19.39 -3.21
CA LYS A 388 12.87 -18.97 -1.85
C LYS A 388 13.95 -17.90 -1.87
N GLU A 389 13.64 -16.73 -1.33
CA GLU A 389 14.62 -15.66 -1.14
C GLU A 389 15.71 -16.10 -0.14
N PRO A 390 17.01 -15.89 -0.42
CA PRO A 390 18.07 -16.15 0.53
C PRO A 390 17.97 -15.17 1.71
N THR A 391 18.17 -15.68 2.93
CA THR A 391 18.25 -14.84 4.13
C THR A 391 19.70 -14.71 4.57
N CYS A 392 19.94 -14.05 5.71
CA CYS A 392 21.30 -13.96 6.26
C CYS A 392 21.86 -15.33 6.68
N THR A 393 21.00 -16.29 7.00
CA THR A 393 21.39 -17.59 7.57
C THR A 393 20.95 -18.77 6.71
N GLU A 394 19.90 -18.61 5.91
CA GLU A 394 19.36 -19.66 5.07
C GLU A 394 19.65 -19.38 3.59
N LYS A 395 20.04 -20.45 2.88
CA LYS A 395 20.14 -20.43 1.43
C LYS A 395 18.79 -20.12 0.78
N GLY A 396 18.85 -19.42 -0.34
CA GLY A 396 17.74 -19.25 -1.25
C GLY A 396 17.70 -20.36 -2.28
N SER A 397 16.68 -20.34 -3.14
CA SER A 397 16.59 -21.25 -4.28
C SER A 397 15.78 -20.62 -5.39
N VAL A 398 16.23 -20.85 -6.61
CA VAL A 398 15.62 -20.31 -7.83
C VAL A 398 15.34 -21.47 -8.78
N LEU A 399 14.19 -21.42 -9.45
CA LEU A 399 13.83 -22.33 -10.52
C LEU A 399 14.19 -21.65 -11.83
N TRP A 400 15.08 -22.26 -12.61
CA TRP A 400 15.32 -21.89 -13.99
C TRP A 400 14.46 -22.77 -14.88
N ARG A 401 13.63 -22.16 -15.71
CA ARG A 401 12.76 -22.86 -16.66
C ARG A 401 13.04 -22.37 -18.06
N ALA A 402 13.43 -23.28 -18.94
CA ALA A 402 13.64 -23.01 -20.35
C ALA A 402 12.58 -23.72 -21.18
N VAL A 403 11.95 -22.95 -22.08
CA VAL A 403 10.99 -23.48 -23.06
C VAL A 403 11.62 -23.29 -24.43
N PHE A 404 11.72 -24.39 -25.17
CA PHE A 404 12.24 -24.39 -26.53
C PHE A 404 11.12 -24.04 -27.52
N GLU A 405 11.43 -23.25 -28.52
CA GLU A 405 10.54 -22.96 -29.66
C GLU A 405 10.36 -24.21 -30.52
N ASN A 406 11.39 -25.06 -30.65
CA ASN A 406 11.30 -26.33 -31.34
C ASN A 406 10.54 -27.37 -30.47
N PRO A 407 9.36 -27.84 -30.90
CA PRO A 407 8.56 -28.81 -30.15
C PRO A 407 9.23 -30.19 -30.01
N ALA A 408 10.35 -30.42 -30.71
CA ALA A 408 11.22 -31.57 -30.52
C ALA A 408 11.89 -31.63 -29.15
N PHE A 409 12.01 -30.50 -28.46
CA PHE A 409 12.70 -30.37 -27.19
C PHE A 409 11.69 -30.06 -26.09
N GLU A 410 11.69 -30.90 -25.06
CA GLU A 410 10.83 -30.70 -23.91
C GLU A 410 11.37 -29.57 -23.04
N ALA A 411 10.47 -28.78 -22.46
CA ALA A 411 10.84 -27.76 -21.49
C ALA A 411 11.68 -28.36 -20.36
N GLN A 412 12.75 -27.69 -19.98
CA GLN A 412 13.66 -28.14 -18.93
C GLN A 412 13.58 -27.22 -17.72
N GLU A 413 13.73 -27.82 -16.54
CA GLU A 413 13.70 -27.12 -15.26
C GLU A 413 14.91 -27.53 -14.42
N GLU A 414 15.58 -26.56 -13.81
CA GLU A 414 16.67 -26.78 -12.86
C GLU A 414 16.46 -25.90 -11.62
N VAL A 415 16.53 -26.50 -10.43
CA VAL A 415 16.53 -25.75 -9.17
C VAL A 415 17.96 -25.53 -8.73
N VAL A 416 18.35 -24.26 -8.63
CA VAL A 416 19.69 -23.86 -8.20
C VAL A 416 19.59 -23.23 -6.81
N GLU A 417 20.42 -23.72 -5.86
CA GLU A 417 20.53 -23.11 -4.54
C GLU A 417 21.36 -21.82 -4.61
N GLU A 418 20.83 -20.76 -4.02
CA GLU A 418 21.59 -19.52 -3.82
C GLU A 418 22.19 -19.49 -2.42
N PRO A 419 23.47 -19.09 -2.26
CA PRO A 419 24.09 -19.02 -0.95
C PRO A 419 23.33 -18.03 -0.04
N ALA A 420 23.30 -18.31 1.26
CA ALA A 420 22.82 -17.35 2.24
C ALA A 420 23.60 -16.03 2.08
N LEU A 421 22.90 -14.90 2.22
CA LEU A 421 23.50 -13.56 2.02
C LEU A 421 24.62 -13.26 3.01
N GLY A 422 24.68 -14.02 4.11
CA GLY A 422 25.51 -13.72 5.27
C GLY A 422 25.02 -12.46 5.98
N HIS A 423 25.57 -12.22 7.17
CA HIS A 423 25.31 -10.97 7.86
C HIS A 423 26.25 -9.87 7.37
N SER A 424 25.67 -8.69 7.14
CA SER A 424 26.43 -7.44 7.00
C SER A 424 26.03 -6.54 8.17
N PHE A 425 26.96 -6.27 9.08
CA PHE A 425 26.70 -5.51 10.30
C PHE A 425 27.17 -4.08 10.17
N LYS A 426 26.37 -3.15 10.70
CA LYS A 426 26.76 -1.76 10.93
C LYS A 426 26.37 -1.41 12.36
N ASN A 427 27.34 -0.98 13.16
CA ASN A 427 27.14 -0.63 14.56
C ASN A 427 26.45 -1.74 15.38
N GLY A 428 26.86 -2.99 15.15
CA GLY A 428 26.34 -4.15 15.89
C GLY A 428 24.97 -4.66 15.44
N VAL A 429 24.38 -4.08 14.39
CA VAL A 429 23.07 -4.47 13.86
C VAL A 429 23.22 -4.87 12.40
N CYS A 430 22.68 -6.03 12.03
CA CYS A 430 22.70 -6.48 10.65
C CYS A 430 21.79 -5.58 9.82
N VAL A 431 22.31 -4.96 8.77
CA VAL A 431 21.55 -4.05 7.90
C VAL A 431 20.49 -4.77 7.07
N ARG A 432 20.54 -6.12 7.01
CA ARG A 432 19.60 -6.96 6.25
C ARG A 432 18.48 -7.53 7.12
N CYS A 433 18.82 -8.10 8.28
CA CYS A 433 17.85 -8.84 9.11
C CYS A 433 17.67 -8.28 10.53
N ASN A 434 18.32 -7.14 10.86
CA ASN A 434 18.28 -6.52 12.18
C ASN A 434 18.81 -7.40 13.34
N ALA A 435 19.44 -8.55 13.02
CA ALA A 435 20.15 -9.38 14.00
C ALA A 435 21.23 -8.54 14.69
N LYS A 436 21.37 -8.73 16.00
CA LYS A 436 22.33 -7.99 16.81
C LYS A 436 23.52 -8.89 17.14
N ILE A 437 24.72 -8.39 16.93
CA ILE A 437 25.94 -9.04 17.43
C ILE A 437 26.33 -8.46 18.76
N THR A 438 26.90 -9.31 19.59
CA THR A 438 27.50 -8.86 20.84
C THR A 438 28.93 -8.38 20.57
N GLY A 439 29.61 -8.00 21.64
CA GLY A 439 30.91 -7.39 21.59
C GLY A 439 31.47 -7.23 22.98
N ARG A 440 32.67 -6.69 23.06
CA ARG A 440 33.41 -6.53 24.31
C ARG A 440 33.94 -5.12 24.46
N TRP A 441 33.92 -4.64 25.70
CA TRP A 441 34.59 -3.39 26.06
C TRP A 441 36.10 -3.58 26.02
N MET A 442 36.77 -2.65 25.36
CA MET A 442 38.21 -2.63 25.16
C MET A 442 38.77 -1.38 25.83
N LYS A 443 39.91 -1.52 26.53
CA LYS A 443 40.57 -0.41 27.21
C LYS A 443 41.93 -0.15 26.57
N SER A 444 42.22 1.12 26.26
CA SER A 444 43.53 1.57 25.81
C SER A 444 43.93 2.82 26.60
N GLY A 445 44.97 2.71 27.41
CA GLY A 445 45.32 3.74 28.40
C GLY A 445 44.16 4.03 29.36
N SER A 446 43.74 5.29 29.46
CA SER A 446 42.60 5.73 30.27
C SER A 446 41.26 5.73 29.53
N LYS A 447 41.21 5.36 28.24
CA LYS A 447 40.01 5.41 27.41
C LYS A 447 39.43 4.03 27.15
N TRP A 448 38.11 4.00 26.95
CA TRP A 448 37.35 2.80 26.61
C TRP A 448 36.73 2.93 25.22
N TRP A 449 36.62 1.83 24.50
CA TRP A 449 35.86 1.68 23.25
C TRP A 449 35.16 0.32 23.24
N TYR A 450 34.20 0.12 22.35
CA TYR A 450 33.46 -1.13 22.26
C TYR A 450 33.77 -1.82 20.94
N ARG A 451 34.17 -3.09 20.97
CA ARG A 451 34.47 -3.88 19.77
C ARG A 451 33.42 -4.95 19.59
N TYR A 452 32.67 -4.90 18.50
CA TYR A 452 31.74 -5.95 18.09
C TYR A 452 32.50 -7.22 17.67
N GLU A 453 31.81 -8.37 17.65
CA GLU A 453 32.40 -9.67 17.29
C GLU A 453 32.98 -9.72 15.87
N ASP A 454 32.38 -8.98 14.93
CA ASP A 454 32.86 -8.82 13.55
C ASP A 454 34.10 -7.90 13.45
N GLY A 455 34.53 -7.31 14.56
CA GLY A 455 35.66 -6.39 14.65
C GLY A 455 35.31 -4.92 14.46
N SER A 456 34.08 -4.58 14.05
CA SER A 456 33.60 -3.21 13.96
C SER A 456 33.42 -2.56 15.33
N TYR A 457 33.17 -1.25 15.38
CA TYR A 457 32.97 -0.51 16.62
C TYR A 457 32.01 0.68 16.42
N PRO A 458 31.28 1.10 17.46
CA PRO A 458 30.43 2.28 17.40
C PRO A 458 31.28 3.55 17.41
N GLU A 459 30.94 4.50 16.55
CA GLU A 459 31.58 5.81 16.49
C GLU A 459 30.56 6.91 16.19
N ASN A 460 30.94 8.14 16.52
CA ASN A 460 30.23 9.38 16.22
C ASN A 460 28.72 9.35 16.55
N GLY A 461 28.35 8.88 17.74
CA GLY A 461 26.94 8.74 18.06
C GLY A 461 26.62 8.10 19.40
N LEU A 462 25.32 7.94 19.63
CA LEU A 462 24.74 7.29 20.79
C LEU A 462 24.37 5.85 20.44
N TYR A 463 24.83 4.89 21.22
CA TYR A 463 24.57 3.47 21.00
C TYR A 463 24.15 2.79 22.29
N LYS A 464 23.12 1.94 22.20
CA LYS A 464 22.63 1.16 23.32
C LYS A 464 23.37 -0.17 23.37
N ILE A 465 24.19 -0.37 24.39
CA ILE A 465 24.95 -1.61 24.62
C ILE A 465 24.36 -2.29 25.85
N GLY A 466 23.82 -3.50 25.67
CA GLY A 466 22.96 -4.11 26.68
C GLY A 466 21.72 -3.24 26.94
N ASN A 467 21.46 -2.91 28.21
CA ASN A 467 20.33 -2.03 28.57
C ASN A 467 20.74 -0.57 28.79
N THR A 468 21.97 -0.18 28.43
CA THR A 468 22.54 1.13 28.77
C THR A 468 22.98 1.88 27.51
N TRP A 469 22.66 3.17 27.46
CA TRP A 469 23.11 4.06 26.37
C TRP A 469 24.51 4.60 26.66
N TYR A 470 25.34 4.64 25.64
CA TYR A 470 26.71 5.16 25.66
C TYR A 470 26.90 6.11 24.47
N GLY A 471 27.73 7.14 24.64
CA GLY A 471 28.12 8.04 23.55
C GLY A 471 29.55 7.75 23.12
N PHE A 472 29.83 7.80 21.82
CA PHE A 472 31.15 7.55 21.22
C PHE A 472 31.57 8.72 20.34
N ASP A 473 32.81 9.18 20.47
CA ASP A 473 33.36 10.21 19.58
C ASP A 473 33.64 9.67 18.16
N ALA A 474 34.09 10.56 17.28
CA ALA A 474 34.39 10.23 15.88
C ALA A 474 35.52 9.20 15.69
N SER A 475 36.24 8.83 16.74
CA SER A 475 37.27 7.78 16.70
C SER A 475 36.86 6.53 17.49
N GLY A 476 35.59 6.43 17.87
CA GLY A 476 35.05 5.28 18.61
C GLY A 476 35.38 5.26 20.10
N TRP A 477 35.88 6.36 20.68
CA TRP A 477 36.11 6.41 22.12
C TRP A 477 34.84 6.78 22.88
N MET A 478 34.55 6.00 23.92
CA MET A 478 33.44 6.22 24.83
C MET A 478 33.59 7.56 25.56
N LYS A 479 32.50 8.34 25.59
CA LYS A 479 32.40 9.61 26.31
C LYS A 479 32.03 9.40 27.78
N THR A 480 32.56 10.28 28.61
CA THR A 480 32.18 10.50 30.01
C THR A 480 31.97 12.00 30.23
N GLY A 481 31.15 12.37 31.20
CA GLY A 481 30.77 13.75 31.47
C GLY A 481 29.85 14.33 30.39
N TRP A 482 29.88 15.65 30.22
CA TRP A 482 29.11 16.34 29.19
C TRP A 482 29.65 16.05 27.79
N ALA A 483 28.75 15.68 26.88
CA ALA A 483 29.06 15.56 25.45
C ALA A 483 27.86 15.98 24.61
N ALA A 484 28.16 16.55 23.43
CA ALA A 484 27.15 16.99 22.49
C ALA A 484 27.04 16.01 21.31
N PHE A 485 25.81 15.62 20.98
CA PHE A 485 25.45 14.80 19.82
C PHE A 485 24.23 15.43 19.15
N ASP A 486 24.25 15.58 17.83
CA ASP A 486 23.17 16.19 17.05
C ASP A 486 22.65 17.51 17.64
N LYS A 487 23.57 18.41 17.99
CA LYS A 487 23.29 19.73 18.61
C LYS A 487 22.60 19.67 19.99
N ASN A 488 22.46 18.49 20.60
CA ASN A 488 21.89 18.28 21.92
C ASN A 488 22.97 17.87 22.93
N TRP A 489 22.84 18.32 24.17
CA TRP A 489 23.76 17.97 25.26
C TRP A 489 23.24 16.78 26.05
N TYR A 490 24.15 15.86 26.38
CA TYR A 490 23.92 14.67 27.18
C TYR A 490 24.99 14.59 28.27
N TYR A 491 24.71 13.82 29.32
CA TYR A 491 25.69 13.53 30.36
C TYR A 491 25.91 12.04 30.51
N PHE A 492 27.17 11.63 30.57
CA PHE A 492 27.59 10.25 30.75
C PHE A 492 28.31 10.09 32.09
N ALA A 493 27.92 9.08 32.87
CA ALA A 493 28.60 8.73 34.11
C ALA A 493 30.09 8.37 33.86
N PRO A 494 30.94 8.28 34.90
CA PRO A 494 32.31 7.78 34.74
C PRO A 494 32.39 6.37 34.12
N SER A 495 31.33 5.56 34.27
CA SER A 495 31.19 4.26 33.60
C SER A 495 30.79 4.35 32.12
N GLY A 496 30.56 5.56 31.58
CA GLY A 496 30.04 5.81 30.24
C GLY A 496 28.52 5.73 30.11
N ALA A 497 27.81 5.29 31.16
CA ALA A 497 26.36 5.18 31.11
C ALA A 497 25.69 6.55 31.01
N MET A 498 24.84 6.75 30.00
CA MET A 498 24.04 7.95 29.82
C MET A 498 23.11 8.16 31.02
N LYS A 499 23.11 9.36 31.58
CA LYS A 499 22.21 9.75 32.67
C LYS A 499 20.90 10.31 32.14
N THR A 500 19.84 10.10 32.91
CA THR A 500 18.52 10.73 32.75
C THR A 500 18.05 11.24 34.11
N GLY A 501 17.03 12.09 34.12
CA GLY A 501 16.48 12.72 35.32
C GLY A 501 17.33 13.88 35.84
N TRP A 502 17.17 14.18 37.13
CA TRP A 502 17.88 15.26 37.80
C TRP A 502 19.38 14.95 37.96
N LEU A 503 20.21 15.90 37.58
CA LEU A 503 21.67 15.83 37.71
C LEU A 503 22.16 17.07 38.47
N ALA A 504 22.92 16.85 39.54
CA ALA A 504 23.64 17.91 40.22
C ALA A 504 25.14 17.83 39.88
N GLU A 505 25.67 18.87 39.26
CA GLU A 505 27.10 18.98 38.98
C GLU A 505 27.60 20.36 39.43
N ASN A 506 28.68 20.40 40.22
CA ASN A 506 29.25 21.65 40.73
C ASN A 506 28.23 22.60 41.40
N LYS A 507 27.27 22.02 42.16
CA LYS A 507 26.14 22.72 42.81
C LYS A 507 25.10 23.34 41.86
N ILE A 508 25.20 23.06 40.56
CA ILE A 508 24.22 23.45 39.54
C ILE A 508 23.34 22.24 39.23
N TRP A 509 22.02 22.47 39.16
CA TRP A 509 21.06 21.44 38.80
C TRP A 509 20.71 21.51 37.32
N TYR A 510 20.69 20.34 36.69
CA TYR A 510 20.29 20.09 35.32
C TYR A 510 19.18 19.04 35.33
N TYR A 511 18.42 18.99 34.24
CA TYR A 511 17.49 17.89 34.01
C TYR A 511 17.76 17.28 32.64
N LEU A 512 18.03 15.98 32.64
CA LEU A 512 18.19 15.18 31.44
C LEU A 512 16.86 14.48 31.20
N LYS A 513 16.24 14.71 30.04
CA LYS A 513 14.96 14.10 29.70
C LYS A 513 15.07 12.57 29.61
N SER A 514 13.95 11.88 29.42
CA SER A 514 13.92 10.42 29.26
C SER A 514 14.77 9.93 28.09
N ASP A 515 14.92 10.74 27.04
CA ASP A 515 15.81 10.49 25.90
C ASP A 515 17.28 10.92 26.15
N GLY A 516 17.63 11.34 27.37
CA GLY A 516 18.96 11.79 27.77
C GLY A 516 19.29 13.25 27.44
N LYS A 517 18.48 13.92 26.62
CA LYS A 517 18.77 15.30 26.21
C LYS A 517 18.58 16.26 27.37
N MET A 518 19.54 17.16 27.56
CA MET A 518 19.46 18.23 28.56
C MET A 518 18.30 19.19 28.25
N ALA A 519 17.44 19.40 29.24
CA ALA A 519 16.30 20.30 29.15
C ALA A 519 16.73 21.78 29.16
N LYS A 520 15.97 22.59 28.42
CA LYS A 520 16.05 24.06 28.37
C LYS A 520 14.64 24.64 28.44
N GLY A 521 14.50 25.83 29.00
CA GLY A 521 13.21 26.52 29.15
C GLY A 521 12.32 25.93 30.25
N TRP A 522 11.01 26.09 30.09
CA TRP A 522 10.00 25.55 31.02
C TRP A 522 9.98 24.03 30.98
N LEU A 523 9.99 23.42 32.16
CA LEU A 523 10.03 21.99 32.35
C LEU A 523 9.04 21.59 33.45
N ARG A 524 8.17 20.62 33.18
CA ARG A 524 7.24 20.07 34.17
C ARG A 524 7.69 18.65 34.59
N VAL A 525 7.95 18.46 35.88
CA VAL A 525 8.39 17.18 36.47
C VAL A 525 7.62 16.98 37.77
N ASP A 526 7.01 15.79 37.93
CA ASP A 526 6.23 15.39 39.12
C ASP A 526 5.20 16.45 39.56
N GLY A 527 4.47 16.99 38.58
CA GLY A 527 3.43 17.98 38.80
C GLY A 527 3.91 19.41 39.09
N ALA A 528 5.23 19.65 39.19
CA ALA A 528 5.80 20.97 39.44
C ALA A 528 6.49 21.55 38.19
N TRP A 529 6.44 22.87 38.02
CA TRP A 529 7.16 23.58 36.97
C TRP A 529 8.53 24.05 37.44
N TYR A 530 9.51 23.96 36.55
CA TYR A 530 10.90 24.39 36.70
C TYR A 530 11.28 25.23 35.48
N TYR A 531 12.33 26.04 35.59
CA TYR A 531 12.88 26.78 34.46
C TYR A 531 14.38 26.56 34.34
N MET A 532 14.80 26.06 33.18
CA MET A 532 16.20 25.79 32.83
C MET A 532 16.68 26.89 31.88
N ASN A 533 17.80 27.55 32.16
CA ASN A 533 18.33 28.59 31.27
C ASN A 533 18.90 28.01 29.95
N GLY A 534 19.44 28.87 29.08
CA GLY A 534 20.02 28.43 27.79
C GLY A 534 21.19 27.46 27.90
N SER A 535 21.87 27.42 29.05
CA SER A 535 22.94 26.46 29.39
C SER A 535 22.42 25.24 30.17
N GLY A 536 21.10 25.13 30.37
CA GLY A 536 20.47 24.03 31.11
C GLY A 536 20.53 24.15 32.63
N HIS A 537 20.94 25.31 33.17
CA HIS A 537 20.99 25.50 34.63
C HIS A 537 19.58 25.78 35.16
N MET A 538 19.16 25.04 36.18
CA MET A 538 17.89 25.28 36.88
C MET A 538 17.96 26.61 37.65
N LEU A 539 17.03 27.52 37.36
CA LEU A 539 16.96 28.82 38.02
C LEU A 539 16.18 28.77 39.34
N LYS A 540 16.54 29.68 40.24
CA LYS A 540 15.91 29.92 41.55
C LYS A 540 15.63 31.42 41.73
N GLY A 541 14.70 31.77 42.59
CA GLY A 541 14.31 33.15 42.88
C GLY A 541 13.44 33.77 41.78
N PHE A 542 13.45 35.11 41.70
CA PHE A 542 12.73 35.82 40.64
C PHE A 542 13.40 35.62 39.29
N ILE A 543 12.61 35.25 38.29
CA ILE A 543 13.04 35.12 36.90
C ILE A 543 12.11 35.90 35.99
N THR A 544 12.64 36.36 34.86
CA THR A 544 11.86 37.02 33.81
C THR A 544 11.91 36.16 32.54
N VAL A 545 10.74 35.79 32.02
CA VAL A 545 10.61 35.00 30.79
C VAL A 545 9.58 35.70 29.90
N GLY A 546 10.03 36.18 28.73
CA GLY A 546 9.22 37.07 27.90
C GLY A 546 8.82 38.34 28.66
N ASN A 547 7.53 38.66 28.66
CA ASN A 547 6.96 39.79 29.41
C ASN A 547 6.47 39.44 30.83
N GLY A 548 6.76 38.21 31.30
CA GLY A 548 6.30 37.71 32.59
C GLY A 548 7.43 37.62 33.61
N LYS A 549 7.14 37.98 34.87
CA LYS A 549 7.97 37.67 36.03
C LYS A 549 7.40 36.46 36.77
N TYR A 550 8.26 35.55 37.21
CA TYR A 550 7.90 34.33 37.92
C TYR A 550 8.81 34.19 39.14
N TYR A 551 8.42 33.34 40.10
CA TYR A 551 9.27 33.02 41.24
C TYR A 551 9.45 31.52 41.39
N MET A 552 10.71 31.09 41.42
CA MET A 552 11.12 29.71 41.62
C MET A 552 11.62 29.56 43.06
N ASN A 553 11.06 28.65 43.85
CA ASN A 553 11.44 28.50 45.25
C ASN A 553 12.86 27.94 45.43
N GLY A 554 13.29 27.70 46.67
CA GLY A 554 14.64 27.18 46.97
C GLY A 554 14.98 25.82 46.33
N SER A 555 13.95 25.02 45.99
CA SER A 555 14.07 23.75 45.25
C SER A 555 13.93 23.92 43.74
N GLY A 556 13.72 25.15 43.25
CA GLY A 556 13.50 25.45 41.83
C GLY A 556 12.07 25.25 41.35
N ARG A 557 11.11 24.93 42.23
CA ARG A 557 9.69 24.76 41.85
C ARG A 557 9.03 26.14 41.70
N MET A 558 8.30 26.35 40.61
CA MET A 558 7.52 27.55 40.36
C MET A 558 6.39 27.65 41.39
N VAL A 559 6.25 28.81 42.01
CA VAL A 559 5.14 29.05 42.94
C VAL A 559 3.92 29.63 42.23
N THR A 560 2.74 29.37 42.78
CA THR A 560 1.46 29.96 42.38
C THR A 560 0.73 30.46 43.63
N GLY A 561 -0.28 31.32 43.45
CA GLY A 561 -1.06 31.90 44.52
C GLY A 561 -0.28 32.89 45.39
N TRP A 562 -0.79 33.13 46.59
CA TRP A 562 -0.21 34.04 47.58
C TRP A 562 1.09 33.48 48.17
N ASN A 563 2.17 34.25 48.11
CA ASN A 563 3.47 33.87 48.65
C ASN A 563 4.15 35.06 49.35
N VAL A 564 4.83 34.81 50.46
CA VAL A 564 5.66 35.81 51.16
C VAL A 564 7.11 35.66 50.71
N ILE A 565 7.69 36.72 50.15
CA ILE A 565 9.07 36.74 49.69
C ILE A 565 9.74 37.98 50.27
N ASN A 566 10.82 37.79 51.03
CA ASN A 566 11.55 38.86 51.73
C ASN A 566 10.66 39.80 52.55
N GLY A 567 9.65 39.24 53.23
CA GLY A 567 8.74 39.99 54.11
C GLY A 567 7.56 40.69 53.41
N TYR A 568 7.44 40.58 52.08
CA TYR A 568 6.33 41.16 51.32
C TYR A 568 5.45 40.05 50.71
N TRP A 569 4.14 40.30 50.67
CA TRP A 569 3.19 39.42 49.97
C TRP A 569 3.22 39.69 48.47
N TYR A 570 3.23 38.62 47.70
CA TYR A 570 3.11 38.59 46.25
C TYR A 570 1.98 37.65 45.87
N TYR A 571 1.34 37.90 44.73
CA TYR A 571 0.40 36.97 44.13
C TYR A 571 0.90 36.51 42.76
N PHE A 572 0.97 35.20 42.57
CA PHE A 572 1.28 34.58 41.29
C PHE A 572 0.02 33.92 40.74
N THR A 573 -0.32 34.15 39.48
CA THR A 573 -1.50 33.56 38.84
C THR A 573 -1.38 32.02 38.76
N SER A 574 -2.43 31.34 38.31
CA SER A 574 -2.37 29.90 38.04
C SER A 574 -1.29 29.49 37.03
N SER A 575 -0.93 30.40 36.10
CA SER A 575 0.20 30.25 35.18
C SER A 575 1.57 30.58 35.80
N GLY A 576 1.61 30.99 37.07
CA GLY A 576 2.81 31.38 37.79
C GLY A 576 3.31 32.81 37.51
N LYS A 577 2.61 33.58 36.67
CA LYS A 577 2.99 34.97 36.38
C LYS A 577 2.69 35.87 37.59
N MET A 578 3.64 36.68 37.99
CA MET A 578 3.50 37.65 39.08
C MET A 578 2.46 38.71 38.69
N ALA A 579 1.46 38.90 39.54
CA ALA A 579 0.42 39.88 39.33
C ALA A 579 0.85 41.28 39.77
N THR A 580 0.37 42.29 39.06
CA THR A 580 0.57 43.71 39.33
C THR A 580 -0.74 44.47 39.12
N GLY A 581 -0.88 45.65 39.71
CA GLY A 581 -2.10 46.45 39.68
C GLY A 581 -3.21 45.87 40.54
N TRP A 582 -4.44 46.29 40.25
CA TRP A 582 -5.65 45.79 40.91
C TRP A 582 -5.98 44.37 40.45
N GLN A 583 -6.18 43.46 41.40
CA GLN A 583 -6.45 42.04 41.16
C GLN A 583 -7.65 41.60 42.01
N LYS A 584 -8.59 40.87 41.39
CA LYS A 584 -9.72 40.26 42.08
C LYS A 584 -9.40 38.79 42.36
N ILE A 585 -9.23 38.43 43.63
CA ILE A 585 -8.82 37.08 44.08
C ILE A 585 -9.80 36.66 45.18
N ASP A 586 -10.42 35.49 45.04
CA ASP A 586 -11.43 34.96 45.97
C ASP A 586 -12.51 36.00 46.34
N ASN A 587 -13.02 36.68 45.31
CA ASN A 587 -14.03 37.75 45.38
C ASN A 587 -13.63 39.01 46.19
N LYS A 588 -12.34 39.17 46.50
CA LYS A 588 -11.78 40.35 47.17
C LYS A 588 -10.81 41.08 46.23
N TRP A 589 -10.77 42.41 46.33
CA TRP A 589 -9.84 43.22 45.54
C TRP A 589 -8.56 43.51 46.33
N TYR A 590 -7.43 43.32 45.68
CA TYR A 590 -6.09 43.59 46.20
C TYR A 590 -5.34 44.47 45.21
N TYR A 591 -4.42 45.29 45.70
CA TYR A 591 -3.50 46.03 44.86
C TYR A 591 -2.07 45.53 45.05
N LEU A 592 -1.44 45.14 43.94
CA LEU A 592 -0.05 44.74 43.87
C LEU A 592 0.71 45.87 43.15
N SER A 593 1.78 46.41 43.74
CA SER A 593 2.59 47.46 43.11
C SER A 593 3.25 46.99 41.82
N SER A 594 3.92 47.90 41.09
CA SER A 594 4.65 47.55 39.86
C SER A 594 5.80 46.56 40.07
N ASP A 595 6.36 46.50 41.28
CA ASP A 595 7.33 45.48 41.71
C ASP A 595 6.67 44.22 42.32
N GLY A 596 5.32 44.15 42.32
CA GLY A 596 4.52 42.97 42.69
C GLY A 596 4.14 42.86 44.17
N LYS A 597 4.55 43.80 45.01
CA LYS A 597 4.28 43.77 46.46
C LYS A 597 2.84 44.17 46.75
N MET A 598 2.17 43.42 47.60
CA MET A 598 0.82 43.74 48.05
C MET A 598 0.82 44.98 48.96
N ALA A 599 0.03 45.98 48.59
CA ALA A 599 -0.23 47.13 49.45
C ALA A 599 -1.06 46.70 50.68
N LYS A 600 -0.75 47.24 51.86
CA LYS A 600 -1.50 47.01 53.10
C LYS A 600 -1.47 48.25 53.98
N ASN A 601 -2.54 48.49 54.74
CA ASN A 601 -2.71 49.65 55.62
C ASN A 601 -2.41 50.99 54.92
N THR A 602 -2.86 51.16 53.67
CA THR A 602 -2.50 52.33 52.86
C THR A 602 -3.57 52.65 51.82
N TRP A 603 -3.50 53.86 51.27
CA TRP A 603 -4.34 54.31 50.17
C TRP A 603 -3.67 54.01 48.82
N VAL A 604 -4.47 53.54 47.86
CA VAL A 604 -4.09 53.33 46.46
C VAL A 604 -5.04 54.15 45.58
N GLY A 605 -4.62 55.36 45.23
CA GLY A 605 -5.54 56.36 44.68
C GLY A 605 -6.65 56.66 45.68
N ASN A 606 -7.91 56.56 45.24
CA ASN A 606 -9.09 56.82 46.07
C ASN A 606 -9.58 55.62 46.88
N TRP A 607 -8.82 54.52 46.91
CA TRP A 607 -9.26 53.25 47.51
C TRP A 607 -8.33 52.85 48.67
N TYR A 608 -8.89 52.58 49.85
CA TYR A 608 -8.13 52.12 51.01
C TYR A 608 -8.05 50.58 51.05
N VAL A 609 -6.85 50.04 51.27
CA VAL A 609 -6.63 48.61 51.52
C VAL A 609 -6.20 48.39 52.98
N ASN A 610 -6.83 47.43 53.65
CA ASN A 610 -6.61 47.17 55.09
C ASN A 610 -5.30 46.39 55.35
N GLY A 611 -5.08 45.94 56.60
CA GLY A 611 -3.87 45.21 57.00
C GLY A 611 -3.66 43.87 56.30
N SER A 612 -4.73 43.28 55.77
CA SER A 612 -4.71 42.07 54.94
C SER A 612 -4.65 42.38 53.44
N GLY A 613 -4.50 43.65 53.05
CA GLY A 613 -4.43 44.12 51.67
C GLY A 613 -5.76 44.14 50.91
N VAL A 614 -6.87 43.88 51.60
CA VAL A 614 -8.21 43.84 51.00
C VAL A 614 -8.75 45.26 50.88
N TRP A 615 -9.22 45.62 49.70
CA TRP A 615 -9.96 46.86 49.49
C TRP A 615 -11.23 46.87 50.33
N VAL A 616 -11.41 47.96 51.08
CA VAL A 616 -12.63 48.25 51.81
C VAL A 616 -13.30 49.45 51.17
N LYS A 617 -14.61 49.35 50.94
CA LYS A 617 -15.41 50.47 50.46
C LYS A 617 -15.35 51.58 51.52
N SER A 618 -14.59 52.63 51.24
CA SER A 618 -14.61 53.85 52.05
C SER A 618 -15.99 54.48 51.93
N ARG A 619 -16.52 54.96 53.06
CA ARG A 619 -17.80 55.68 53.14
C ARG A 619 -17.76 56.97 52.32
#